data_AF-A0A7G5LIA9-F1
#
_entry.id   AF-A0A7G5LIA9-F1
#
_cell.length_a   1.000
_cell.length_b   1.000
_cell.length_c   1.000
_cell.angle_alpha   90.00
_cell.angle_beta   90.00
_cell.angle_gamma   90.00
#
_symmetry.space_group_name_H-M   'P 1'
#
loop_
_entity.id
_entity.type
_entity.pdbx_description
1 polymer ?
#
loop_
_entity_poly.entity_id
_entity_poly.type
_entity_poly.pdbx_seq_one_letter_code
_entity_poly.pdbx_strand_id
1 'polypeptide(L)'
;MTSPSGTILLSVLIFLPFTLVPGATFAQSDWGRQKCELYENAWARALSSTPNTDINDSFRAANETFIASGCTEKIAACPRSSDERELANMLTIAMLNEGAASTFLPFACDDE
;
A
#
# COMPACT_ATOMS: atom_id res chain seq x y z
N MET A 1 -53.63 46.03 -22.39
CA MET A 1 -53.60 44.60 -22.74
C MET A 1 -52.29 44.03 -22.18
N THR A 2 -52.27 43.72 -20.88
CA THR A 2 -52.37 42.36 -20.30
C THR A 2 -51.18 41.46 -20.65
N SER A 3 -50.29 41.29 -19.65
CA SER A 3 -49.35 40.16 -19.52
C SER A 3 -50.15 38.84 -19.41
N PRO A 4 -49.55 37.65 -19.64
CA PRO A 4 -48.92 36.97 -18.49
C PRO A 4 -47.79 35.94 -18.80
N SER A 5 -47.17 35.47 -17.71
CA SER A 5 -46.61 34.12 -17.51
C SER A 5 -45.35 33.75 -18.31
N GLY A 6 -44.16 33.62 -17.73
CA GLY A 6 -43.85 32.91 -16.49
C GLY A 6 -43.23 31.56 -16.86
N THR A 7 -41.90 31.47 -16.88
CA THR A 7 -41.20 30.18 -16.96
C THR A 7 -40.11 30.16 -15.90
N ILE A 8 -40.21 29.13 -15.09
CA ILE A 8 -39.66 28.94 -13.76
C ILE A 8 -38.18 28.59 -13.84
N LEU A 9 -37.37 29.24 -13.00
CA LEU A 9 -36.01 28.82 -12.64
C LEU A 9 -36.06 27.40 -12.07
N LEU A 10 -35.55 26.42 -12.81
CA LEU A 10 -35.40 25.05 -12.33
C LEU A 10 -34.10 24.94 -11.50
N SER A 11 -34.15 25.35 -10.24
CA SER A 11 -33.10 25.05 -9.27
C SER A 11 -33.14 23.56 -8.91
N VAL A 12 -32.28 22.76 -9.55
CA VAL A 12 -32.07 21.36 -9.15
C VAL A 12 -31.21 21.36 -7.89
N LEU A 13 -31.86 21.33 -6.72
CA LEU A 13 -31.23 20.98 -5.44
C LEU A 13 -30.86 19.49 -5.48
N ILE A 14 -29.62 19.20 -5.87
CA ILE A 14 -29.05 17.86 -5.75
C ILE A 14 -28.77 17.60 -4.26
N PHE A 15 -29.73 16.98 -3.58
CA PHE A 15 -29.47 16.32 -2.29
C PHE A 15 -28.67 15.05 -2.59
N LEU A 16 -27.34 15.11 -2.49
CA LEU A 16 -26.52 13.90 -2.38
C LEU A 16 -26.82 13.27 -1.01
N PRO A 17 -27.43 12.08 -0.92
CA PRO A 17 -27.42 11.36 0.34
C PRO A 17 -25.97 10.96 0.61
N PHE A 18 -25.39 11.50 1.69
CA PHE A 18 -24.09 11.05 2.20
C PHE A 18 -24.30 9.64 2.76
N THR A 19 -24.30 8.63 1.90
CA THR A 19 -24.35 7.24 2.34
C THR A 19 -23.02 6.92 2.98
N LEU A 20 -23.03 6.79 4.31
CA LEU A 20 -21.97 6.15 5.07
C LEU A 20 -21.78 4.75 4.50
N VAL A 21 -20.77 4.57 3.65
CA VAL A 21 -20.31 3.25 3.20
C VAL A 21 -19.57 2.63 4.40
N PRO A 22 -20.11 1.59 5.06
CA PRO A 22 -19.37 0.88 6.09
C PRO A 22 -18.10 0.30 5.45
N GLY A 23 -16.97 0.35 6.15
CA GLY A 23 -15.65 0.00 5.64
C GLY A 23 -15.67 -1.26 4.77
N ALA A 24 -15.48 -1.08 3.47
CA ALA A 24 -15.40 -2.18 2.53
C ALA A 24 -14.10 -2.95 2.79
N THR A 25 -14.21 -4.19 3.27
CA THR A 25 -13.14 -5.17 3.14
C THR A 25 -13.05 -5.52 1.66
N PHE A 26 -12.19 -4.81 0.91
CA PHE A 26 -11.92 -5.18 -0.47
C PHE A 26 -11.21 -6.52 -0.47
N ALA A 27 -11.83 -7.54 -1.06
CA ALA A 27 -11.15 -8.79 -1.33
C ALA A 27 -9.89 -8.49 -2.16
N GLN A 28 -8.74 -9.07 -1.76
CA GLN A 28 -7.49 -8.87 -2.47
C GLN A 28 -7.64 -9.34 -3.92
N SER A 29 -7.22 -8.51 -4.88
CA SER A 29 -7.20 -8.91 -6.28
C SER A 29 -6.16 -10.01 -6.52
N ASP A 30 -6.34 -10.81 -7.56
CA ASP A 30 -5.34 -11.83 -7.95
C ASP A 30 -3.96 -11.22 -8.18
N TRP A 31 -3.91 -10.00 -8.75
CA TRP A 31 -2.66 -9.25 -8.86
C TRP A 31 -2.08 -8.83 -7.51
N GLY A 32 -2.92 -8.43 -6.55
CA GLY A 32 -2.49 -8.16 -5.19
C GLY A 32 -1.82 -9.37 -4.53
N ARG A 33 -2.43 -10.55 -4.68
CA ARG A 33 -1.88 -11.82 -4.19
C ARG A 33 -0.55 -12.15 -4.87
N GLN A 34 -0.48 -12.03 -6.20
CA GLN A 34 0.75 -12.25 -6.96
C GLN A 34 1.90 -11.34 -6.49
N LYS A 35 1.63 -10.06 -6.23
CA LYS A 35 2.65 -9.13 -5.69
C LYS A 35 3.15 -9.57 -4.32
N CYS A 36 2.27 -10.10 -3.47
CA CYS A 36 2.69 -10.59 -2.15
C CYS A 36 3.61 -11.81 -2.26
N GLU A 37 3.27 -12.77 -3.12
CA GLU A 37 4.12 -13.93 -3.39
C GLU A 37 5.49 -13.52 -3.96
N LEU A 38 5.53 -12.55 -4.88
CA LEU A 38 6.78 -12.01 -5.42
C LEU A 38 7.65 -11.38 -4.32
N TYR A 39 7.02 -10.61 -3.43
CA TYR A 39 7.69 -9.93 -2.33
C TYR A 39 8.21 -10.90 -1.27
N GLU A 40 7.41 -11.89 -0.85
CA GLU A 40 7.82 -12.94 0.08
C GLU A 40 9.04 -13.70 -0.45
N ASN A 41 9.01 -14.06 -1.75
CA ASN A 41 10.14 -14.70 -2.39
C ASN A 41 11.40 -13.81 -2.45
N ALA A 42 11.24 -12.51 -2.73
CA ALA A 42 12.34 -11.55 -2.73
C ALA A 42 12.94 -11.40 -1.33
N TRP A 43 12.10 -11.32 -0.29
CA TRP A 43 12.50 -11.27 1.11
C TRP A 43 13.32 -12.49 1.53
N ALA A 44 12.81 -13.69 1.25
CA ALA A 44 13.50 -14.94 1.57
C ALA A 44 14.88 -15.03 0.88
N ARG A 45 14.96 -14.65 -0.40
CA ARG A 45 16.23 -14.63 -1.15
C ARG A 45 17.21 -13.64 -0.54
N ALA A 46 16.76 -12.43 -0.22
CA ALA A 46 17.62 -11.38 0.34
C ALA A 46 18.19 -11.77 1.71
N LEU A 47 17.40 -12.41 2.57
CA LEU A 47 17.90 -12.95 3.84
C LEU A 47 18.89 -14.10 3.65
N SER A 48 18.68 -14.96 2.64
CA SER A 48 19.60 -16.07 2.35
C SER A 48 20.95 -15.60 1.76
N SER A 49 20.95 -14.49 1.01
CA SER A 49 22.16 -13.94 0.40
C SER A 49 23.03 -13.12 1.35
N THR A 50 22.50 -12.75 2.52
CA THR A 50 23.20 -11.86 3.44
C THR A 50 23.11 -12.36 4.89
N PRO A 51 23.80 -13.48 5.22
CA PRO A 51 23.70 -14.11 6.53
C PRO A 51 24.27 -13.29 7.70
N ASN A 52 24.93 -12.15 7.44
CA ASN A 52 25.56 -11.29 8.45
C ASN A 52 25.06 -9.83 8.40
N THR A 53 23.90 -9.55 7.81
CA THR A 53 23.32 -8.21 7.86
C THR A 53 22.84 -7.91 9.27
N ASP A 54 23.38 -6.86 9.88
CA ASP A 54 22.84 -6.34 11.15
C ASP A 54 21.53 -5.58 10.84
N ILE A 55 20.45 -6.34 10.69
CA ILE A 55 19.10 -5.79 10.60
C ILE A 55 18.40 -5.90 11.95
N ASN A 56 17.80 -4.78 12.35
CA ASN A 56 17.05 -4.67 13.58
C ASN A 56 15.84 -5.59 13.55
N ASP A 57 15.56 -6.24 14.68
CA ASP A 57 14.38 -7.09 14.85
C ASP A 57 13.08 -6.35 14.53
N SER A 58 12.99 -5.04 14.79
CA SER A 58 11.81 -4.25 14.43
C SER A 58 11.59 -4.16 12.92
N PHE A 59 12.66 -3.99 12.14
CA PHE A 59 12.56 -3.94 10.68
C PHE A 59 12.18 -5.32 10.15
N ARG A 60 12.86 -6.37 10.61
CA ARG A 60 12.54 -7.76 10.26
C ARG A 60 11.07 -8.10 10.56
N ALA A 61 10.63 -7.85 11.79
CA ALA A 61 9.28 -8.16 12.23
C ALA A 61 8.22 -7.38 11.43
N ALA A 62 8.47 -6.12 11.05
CA ALA A 62 7.55 -5.35 10.22
C ALA A 62 7.37 -5.96 8.82
N ASN A 63 8.47 -6.37 8.15
CA ASN A 63 8.40 -7.03 6.85
C ASN A 63 7.67 -8.39 6.96
N GLU A 64 7.98 -9.18 7.98
CA GLU A 64 7.35 -10.49 8.22
C GLU A 64 5.86 -10.36 8.57
N THR A 65 5.48 -9.33 9.33
CA THR A 65 4.07 -9.03 9.63
C THR A 65 3.32 -8.62 8.36
N PHE A 66 3.95 -7.85 7.48
CA PHE A 66 3.36 -7.47 6.20
C PHE A 66 3.10 -8.69 5.30
N ILE A 67 4.07 -9.61 5.23
CA ILE A 67 3.91 -10.89 4.52
C ILE A 67 2.79 -11.73 5.16
N ALA A 68 2.82 -11.90 6.47
CA ALA A 68 1.83 -12.71 7.20
C ALA A 68 0.40 -12.16 7.06
N SER A 69 0.24 -10.84 6.83
CA SER A 69 -1.06 -10.23 6.56
C SER A 69 -1.55 -10.46 5.12
N GLY A 70 -0.80 -11.18 4.28
CA GLY A 70 -1.07 -11.25 2.84
C GLY A 70 -0.76 -9.94 2.11
N CYS A 71 0.12 -9.09 2.66
CA CYS A 71 0.52 -7.80 2.09
C CYS A 71 -0.65 -6.82 1.88
N THR A 72 -1.66 -6.88 2.75
CA THR A 72 -2.86 -6.00 2.70
C THR A 72 -2.91 -4.96 3.81
N GLU A 73 -2.21 -5.19 4.92
CA GLU A 73 -2.18 -4.24 6.04
C GLU A 73 -1.25 -3.07 5.76
N LYS A 74 -1.59 -1.90 6.30
CA LYS A 74 -0.71 -0.73 6.24
C LYS A 74 0.36 -0.86 7.33
N ILE A 75 1.54 -1.27 6.92
CA ILE A 75 2.70 -1.44 7.81
C ILE A 75 3.83 -0.52 7.34
N ALA A 76 4.48 0.15 8.29
CA ALA A 76 5.67 0.96 8.06
C ALA A 76 6.92 0.17 8.50
N ALA A 77 7.55 -0.51 7.54
CA ALA A 77 8.86 -1.12 7.72
C ALA A 77 9.95 -0.07 7.46
N CYS A 78 10.31 0.70 8.49
CA CYS A 78 11.32 1.76 8.38
C CYS A 78 12.75 1.19 8.42
N PRO A 79 13.56 1.30 7.35
CA PRO A 79 14.98 0.98 7.41
C PRO A 79 15.77 2.08 8.11
N ARG A 80 16.41 1.76 9.23
CA ARG A 80 17.15 2.68 10.10
C ARG A 80 18.66 2.62 9.89
N SER A 81 19.23 1.43 9.68
CA SER A 81 20.66 1.24 9.42
C SER A 81 21.02 1.38 7.93
N SER A 82 22.31 1.50 7.60
CA SER A 82 22.80 1.44 6.22
C SER A 82 22.41 0.13 5.54
N ASP A 83 22.51 -0.96 6.29
CA ASP A 83 22.33 -2.30 5.77
C ASP A 83 20.84 -2.59 5.52
N GLU A 84 19.96 -2.08 6.38
CA GLU A 84 18.50 -2.12 6.16
C GLU A 84 18.08 -1.29 4.94
N ARG A 85 18.72 -0.13 4.73
CA ARG A 85 18.45 0.71 3.54
C ARG A 85 18.90 0.01 2.27
N GLU A 86 20.06 -0.64 2.29
CA GLU A 86 20.53 -1.44 1.16
C GLU A 86 19.59 -2.62 0.89
N LEU A 87 19.15 -3.32 1.93
CA LEU A 87 18.16 -4.39 1.81
C LEU A 87 16.83 -3.89 1.23
N ALA A 88 16.31 -2.75 1.72
CA ALA A 88 15.10 -2.13 1.18
C ALA A 88 15.27 -1.71 -0.28
N ASN A 89 16.43 -1.20 -0.68
CA ASN A 89 16.75 -0.88 -2.07
C ASN A 89 16.78 -2.14 -2.95
N MET A 90 17.44 -3.20 -2.52
CA MET A 90 17.47 -4.48 -3.24
C MET A 90 16.06 -5.04 -3.46
N LEU A 91 15.22 -5.02 -2.43
CA LEU A 91 13.82 -5.45 -2.52
C LEU A 91 13.02 -4.57 -3.46
N THR A 92 13.24 -3.25 -3.41
CA THR A 92 12.60 -2.30 -4.33
C THR A 92 12.96 -2.60 -5.78
N ILE A 93 14.24 -2.83 -6.07
CA ILE A 93 14.72 -3.18 -7.42
C ILE A 93 14.16 -4.53 -7.87
N ALA A 94 14.17 -5.55 -7.00
CA ALA A 94 13.60 -6.85 -7.30
C ALA A 94 12.12 -6.72 -7.69
N MET A 95 11.35 -5.97 -6.91
CA MET A 95 9.92 -5.75 -7.17
C MET A 95 9.67 -4.85 -8.39
N LEU A 96 10.55 -3.89 -8.68
CA LEU A 96 10.48 -3.08 -9.90
C LEU A 96 10.62 -3.95 -11.15
N ASN A 97 11.56 -4.90 -11.13
CA ASN A 97 11.79 -5.82 -12.25
C ASN A 97 10.57 -6.70 -12.55
N GLU A 98 9.78 -7.00 -11.52
CA GLU A 98 8.52 -7.74 -11.64
C GLU A 98 7.30 -6.84 -11.94
N GLY A 99 7.51 -5.53 -12.11
CA GLY A 99 6.41 -4.56 -12.30
C GLY A 99 5.53 -4.37 -11.06
N ALA A 100 6.04 -4.69 -9.88
CA ALA A 100 5.29 -4.83 -8.63
C ALA A 100 5.67 -3.85 -7.50
N ALA A 101 6.57 -2.88 -7.73
CA ALA A 101 7.05 -1.99 -6.68
C ALA A 101 6.04 -0.91 -6.24
N SER A 102 5.70 0.05 -7.12
CA SER A 102 4.77 1.19 -6.89
C SER A 102 4.54 1.58 -5.41
N THR A 103 3.29 1.79 -4.98
CA THR A 103 2.91 2.03 -3.57
C THR A 103 2.71 0.74 -2.77
N PHE A 104 3.22 -0.39 -3.27
CA PHE A 104 2.97 -1.70 -2.68
C PHE A 104 3.93 -2.02 -1.53
N LEU A 105 5.17 -1.55 -1.62
CA LEU A 105 6.21 -1.87 -0.63
C LEU A 105 5.91 -1.23 0.73
N PRO A 106 6.21 -1.90 1.86
CA PRO A 106 5.91 -1.38 3.19
C PRO A 106 6.95 -0.35 3.69
N PHE A 107 7.83 0.15 2.82
CA PHE A 107 8.93 1.01 3.24
C PHE A 107 8.45 2.45 3.46
N ALA A 108 8.28 2.79 4.73
CA ALA A 108 7.98 4.13 5.19
C ALA A 108 8.65 4.34 6.55
N CYS A 109 9.07 5.57 6.81
CA CYS A 109 9.53 6.02 8.12
C CYS A 109 8.62 7.18 8.52
N ASP A 110 8.16 7.16 9.77
CA ASP A 110 7.49 8.32 10.33
C ASP A 110 8.52 9.45 10.47
N ASP A 111 8.07 10.68 10.21
CA ASP A 111 8.83 11.87 10.57
C ASP A 111 8.82 11.94 12.11
N GLU A 112 9.99 11.88 12.75
CA GLU A 112 10.10 12.04 14.22
C GLU A 112 9.52 13.37 14.72
#